data_AF-A0A7S4PJL1-F1
#
_entry.id   AF-A0A7S4PJL1-F1
#
_cell.length_a   1.000
_cell.length_b   1.000
_cell.length_c   1.000
_cell.angle_alpha   90.00
_cell.angle_beta   90.00
_cell.angle_gamma   90.00
#
_symmetry.space_group_name_H-M   'P 1'
#
loop_
_entity.id
_entity.type
_entity.pdbx_description
1 polymer ?
#
loop_
_entity_poly.entity_id
_entity_poly.type
_entity_poly.pdbx_seq_one_letter_code
_entity_poly.pdbx_strand_id
1 'polypeptide(L)'
;VACCKDHRDLIRFLLEQGASQEIENGAGAFPLHIAAQEGYQSLAELLMDNGAKADLKDKEGKTPGQLAKENLSEFIDSYEERKREKELEIEREKEREREKEREKEREK
;
A
#
# COMPACT_ATOMS: atom_id res chain seq x y z
N VAL A 1 26.80 -9.81 -9.63
CA VAL A 1 26.03 -8.55 -9.42
C VAL A 1 24.66 -8.73 -10.08
N ALA A 2 23.66 -9.20 -9.33
CA ALA A 2 22.28 -9.47 -9.80
C ALA A 2 21.21 -9.39 -8.69
N CYS A 3 21.60 -9.51 -7.41
CA CYS A 3 20.65 -9.64 -6.29
C CYS A 3 19.61 -8.50 -6.18
N CYS A 4 19.95 -7.25 -6.51
CA CYS A 4 19.01 -6.16 -6.25
C CYS A 4 17.80 -6.11 -7.21
N LYS A 5 17.91 -6.68 -8.41
CA LYS A 5 16.78 -6.79 -9.36
C LYS A 5 15.98 -8.06 -9.12
N ASP A 6 16.68 -9.18 -8.91
CA ASP A 6 16.07 -10.48 -8.61
C ASP A 6 15.14 -10.43 -7.41
N HIS A 7 15.48 -9.68 -6.36
CA HIS A 7 14.65 -9.63 -5.17
C HIS A 7 13.34 -8.87 -5.40
N ARG A 8 13.32 -7.83 -6.26
CA ARG A 8 12.09 -7.09 -6.56
C ARG A 8 11.12 -7.93 -7.39
N ASP A 9 11.64 -8.64 -8.38
CA ASP A 9 10.84 -9.51 -9.24
C ASP A 9 10.38 -10.76 -8.50
N LEU A 10 11.23 -11.34 -7.64
CA LEU A 10 10.86 -12.45 -6.77
C LEU A 10 9.76 -12.05 -5.78
N ILE A 11 9.87 -10.88 -5.15
CA ILE A 11 8.83 -10.42 -4.22
C ILE A 11 7.54 -10.10 -4.96
N ARG A 12 7.61 -9.44 -6.13
CA ARG A 12 6.42 -9.24 -6.99
C ARG A 12 5.75 -10.56 -7.33
N PHE A 13 6.54 -11.55 -7.75
CA PHE A 13 6.03 -12.88 -8.06
C PHE A 13 5.37 -13.53 -6.85
N LEU A 14 5.98 -13.46 -5.67
CA LEU A 14 5.39 -13.99 -4.43
C LEU A 14 4.06 -13.30 -4.10
N LEU A 15 3.97 -11.98 -4.25
CA LEU A 15 2.75 -11.21 -4.03
C LEU A 15 1.65 -11.57 -5.05
N GLU A 16 2.01 -11.70 -6.33
CA GLU A 16 1.09 -12.12 -7.40
C GLU A 16 0.57 -13.55 -7.20
N GLN A 17 1.35 -14.43 -6.57
CA GLN A 17 0.91 -15.78 -6.18
C GLN A 17 -0.02 -15.80 -4.96
N GLY A 18 -0.44 -14.65 -4.45
CA GLY A 18 -1.34 -14.55 -3.30
C GLY A 18 -0.65 -14.68 -1.96
N ALA A 19 0.67 -14.40 -1.88
CA ALA A 19 1.31 -14.24 -0.58
C ALA A 19 0.63 -13.10 0.17
N SER A 20 0.00 -13.44 1.30
CA SER A 20 -0.64 -12.44 2.14
C SER A 20 0.42 -11.49 2.70
N GLN A 21 0.25 -10.20 2.40
CA GLN A 21 1.11 -9.12 2.88
C GLN A 21 0.85 -8.80 4.35
N GLU A 22 -0.21 -9.38 4.91
CA GLU A 22 -0.55 -9.34 6.33
C GLU A 22 0.00 -10.56 7.09
N ILE A 23 0.98 -11.29 6.52
CA ILE A 23 1.67 -12.37 7.25
C ILE A 23 2.74 -11.75 8.13
N GLU A 24 2.57 -11.89 9.44
CA GLU A 24 3.60 -11.55 10.41
C GLU A 24 4.65 -12.65 10.51
N ASN A 25 5.92 -12.26 10.71
CA ASN A 25 6.97 -13.20 11.05
C ASN A 25 6.91 -13.56 12.56
N GLY A 26 7.82 -14.42 13.04
CA GLY A 26 7.89 -14.79 14.47
C GLY A 26 8.08 -13.60 15.43
N ALA A 27 8.46 -12.42 14.93
CA ALA A 27 8.55 -11.17 15.68
C ALA A 27 7.32 -10.25 15.53
N GLY A 28 6.25 -10.70 14.86
CA GLY A 28 5.07 -9.87 14.59
C GLY A 28 5.28 -8.82 13.50
N ALA A 29 6.44 -8.82 12.84
CA ALA A 29 6.75 -7.85 11.82
C ALA A 29 6.18 -8.30 10.48
N PHE A 30 5.47 -7.40 9.83
CA PHE A 30 4.91 -7.59 8.49
C PHE A 30 5.95 -7.20 7.42
N PRO A 31 5.81 -7.67 6.17
CA PRO A 31 6.69 -7.29 5.06
C PRO A 31 6.95 -5.78 4.95
N LEU A 32 5.94 -4.96 5.23
CA LEU A 32 6.06 -3.49 5.20
C LEU A 32 6.95 -2.94 6.34
N HIS A 33 6.95 -3.56 7.52
CA HIS A 33 7.86 -3.20 8.62
C HIS A 33 9.32 -3.46 8.23
N ILE A 34 9.59 -4.60 7.59
CA ILE A 34 10.93 -4.96 7.13
C ILE A 34 11.39 -3.99 6.03
N ALA A 35 10.51 -3.70 5.06
CA ALA A 35 10.81 -2.72 4.01
C ALA A 35 11.10 -1.33 4.58
N ALA A 36 10.31 -0.91 5.58
CA ALA A 36 10.49 0.36 6.27
C ALA A 36 11.84 0.43 7.02
N GLN A 37 12.14 -0.58 7.84
CA GLN A 37 13.36 -0.67 8.63
C GLN A 37 14.62 -0.70 7.76
N GLU A 38 14.59 -1.47 6.66
CA GLU A 38 15.72 -1.57 5.74
C GLU A 38 15.87 -0.33 4.84
N GLY A 39 14.81 0.46 4.66
CA GLY A 39 14.80 1.62 3.76
C GLY A 39 14.48 1.25 2.31
N TYR A 40 13.80 0.13 2.07
CA TYR A 40 13.47 -0.35 0.73
C TYR A 40 12.19 0.32 0.19
N GLN A 41 12.32 1.56 -0.26
CA GLN A 41 11.22 2.36 -0.79
C GLN A 41 10.44 1.64 -1.91
N SER A 42 11.14 1.06 -2.89
CA SER A 42 10.48 0.36 -4.00
C SER A 42 9.74 -0.92 -3.58
N LEU A 43 10.13 -1.52 -2.46
CA LEU A 43 9.44 -2.67 -1.89
C LEU A 43 8.22 -2.20 -1.09
N ALA A 44 8.36 -1.14 -0.29
CA ALA A 44 7.25 -0.53 0.44
C ALA A 44 6.14 -0.08 -0.54
N GLU A 45 6.51 0.58 -1.63
CA GLU A 45 5.59 0.97 -2.71
C GLU A 45 4.83 -0.23 -3.28
N LEU A 46 5.56 -1.30 -3.64
CA LEU A 46 4.95 -2.51 -4.21
C LEU A 46 3.99 -3.19 -3.21
N LEU A 47 4.34 -3.22 -1.93
CA LEU A 47 3.46 -3.76 -0.89
C LEU A 47 2.20 -2.90 -0.73
N MET A 48 2.33 -1.58 -0.68
CA MET A 48 1.15 -0.71 -0.53
C MET A 48 0.25 -0.71 -1.79
N ASP A 49 0.84 -0.87 -2.99
CA ASP A 49 0.12 -1.08 -4.25
C ASP A 49 -0.72 -2.36 -4.20
N ASN A 50 -0.21 -3.42 -3.59
CA ASN A 50 -0.90 -4.69 -3.45
C ASN A 50 -1.80 -4.78 -2.19
N GLY A 51 -2.02 -3.67 -1.49
CA GLY A 51 -2.97 -3.58 -0.39
C GLY A 51 -2.40 -3.79 1.01
N ALA A 52 -1.08 -3.79 1.19
CA ALA A 52 -0.48 -3.74 2.53
C ALA A 52 -0.93 -2.48 3.27
N LYS A 53 -1.26 -2.65 4.54
CA LYS A 53 -1.69 -1.57 5.44
C LYS A 53 -0.48 -1.02 6.21
N ALA A 54 -0.30 0.31 6.24
CA ALA A 54 0.78 0.93 7.01
C ALA A 54 0.39 1.28 8.46
N ASP A 55 -0.85 0.97 8.87
CA ASP A 55 -1.34 1.15 10.24
C ASP A 55 -1.12 -0.08 11.14
N LEU A 56 -0.67 -1.20 10.57
CA LEU A 56 -0.40 -2.44 11.30
C LEU A 56 0.73 -2.22 12.30
N LYS A 57 0.58 -2.80 13.49
CA LYS A 57 1.58 -2.73 14.56
C LYS A 57 2.29 -4.06 14.71
N ASP A 58 3.60 -4.01 14.86
CA ASP A 58 4.40 -5.17 15.24
C ASP A 58 4.21 -5.56 16.72
N LYS A 59 4.96 -6.57 17.19
CA LYS A 59 4.93 -6.99 18.62
C LYS A 59 5.42 -5.91 19.59
N GLU A 60 6.19 -4.93 19.13
CA GLU A 60 6.61 -3.78 19.93
C GLU A 60 5.56 -2.66 19.93
N GLY A 61 4.46 -2.82 19.19
CA GLY A 61 3.41 -1.82 19.06
C GLY A 61 3.77 -0.69 18.09
N LYS A 62 4.78 -0.87 17.25
CA LYS A 62 5.28 0.14 16.30
C LYS A 62 4.70 -0.09 14.91
N THR A 63 4.38 0.99 14.21
CA THR A 63 3.97 0.93 12.79
C THR A 63 5.19 0.89 11.86
N PRO A 64 5.05 0.47 10.59
CA PRO A 64 6.12 0.56 9.61
C PRO A 64 6.71 1.96 9.51
N GLY A 65 5.87 3.01 9.49
CA GLY A 65 6.33 4.40 9.46
C GLY A 65 7.22 4.77 10.66
N GLN A 66 6.91 4.26 11.86
CA GLN A 66 7.72 4.49 13.06
C GLN A 66 9.07 3.75 13.05
N LEU A 67 9.16 2.61 12.36
CA LEU A 67 10.41 1.87 12.14
C LEU A 67 11.18 2.38 10.92
N ALA A 68 10.54 3.18 10.07
CA ALA A 68 11.11 3.64 8.83
C ALA A 68 12.31 4.56 9.07
N LYS A 69 13.29 4.50 8.18
CA LYS A 69 14.31 5.56 8.07
C LYS A 69 13.60 6.89 7.73
N GLU A 70 14.16 8.01 8.14
CA GLU A 70 13.55 9.36 8.07
C GLU A 70 12.82 9.63 6.73
N ASN A 71 13.46 9.33 5.59
CA ASN A 71 12.88 9.57 4.26
C ASN A 71 11.74 8.63 3.86
N LEU A 72 11.64 7.45 4.48
CA LEU A 72 10.67 6.42 4.13
C LEU A 72 9.37 6.55 4.94
N SER A 73 9.42 7.14 6.14
CA SER A 73 8.19 7.48 6.89
C SER A 73 7.33 8.46 6.10
N GLU A 74 7.92 9.57 5.65
CA GLU A 74 7.22 10.58 4.83
C GLU A 74 6.67 9.98 3.53
N PHE A 75 7.41 9.05 2.93
CA PHE A 75 6.96 8.34 1.74
C PHE A 75 5.73 7.48 2.02
N ILE A 76 5.72 6.73 3.11
CA ILE A 76 4.58 5.87 3.49
C ILE A 76 3.36 6.74 3.76
N ASP A 77 3.50 7.80 4.55
CA ASP A 77 2.41 8.71 4.89
C ASP A 77 1.84 9.39 3.63
N SER A 78 2.70 9.97 2.79
CA SER A 78 2.28 10.61 1.53
C SER A 78 1.72 9.63 0.49
N TYR A 79 2.11 8.35 0.55
CA TYR A 79 1.54 7.32 -0.31
C TYR A 79 0.11 6.99 0.12
N GLU A 80 -0.15 6.84 1.42
CA GLU A 80 -1.51 6.59 1.94
C GLU A 80 -2.46 7.76 1.65
N GLU A 81 -1.99 9.00 1.82
CA GLU A 81 -2.77 10.21 1.47
C GLU A 81 -3.15 10.22 -0.01
N ARG A 82 -2.18 10.03 -0.91
CA ARG A 82 -2.43 9.99 -2.36
C ARG A 82 -3.36 8.84 -2.76
N LYS A 83 -3.26 7.68 -2.10
CA LYS A 83 -4.15 6.54 -2.33
C LYS A 83 -5.58 6.89 -1.94
N ARG A 84 -5.78 7.48 -0.76
CA ARG A 84 -7.09 7.94 -0.27
C ARG A 84 -7.71 9.01 -1.19
N GLU A 85 -6.91 9.97 -1.65
CA GLU A 85 -7.38 11.00 -2.57
C GLU A 85 -7.88 10.43 -3.90
N LYS A 86 -7.12 9.49 -4.49
CA LYS A 86 -7.52 8.79 -5.73
C LYS A 86 -8.81 8.00 -5.55
N GLU A 87 -8.96 7.29 -4.44
CA GLU A 87 -10.18 6.52 -4.14
C GLU A 87 -11.40 7.44 -3.99
N LEU A 88 -11.24 8.59 -3.31
CA LEU A 88 -12.28 9.61 -3.18
C LEU A 88 -12.66 10.25 -4.52
N GLU A 89 -11.68 10.52 -5.39
CA GLU A 89 -11.91 11.06 -6.72
C GLU A 89 -12.73 10.08 -7.58
N ILE A 90 -12.36 8.80 -7.58
CA ILE A 90 -13.10 7.74 -8.28
C ILE A 90 -14.55 7.65 -7.78
N GLU A 91 -14.79 7.73 -6.47
CA GLU A 91 -16.16 7.67 -5.94
C GLU A 91 -16.98 8.91 -6.31
N ARG A 92 -16.38 10.11 -6.27
CA ARG A 92 -17.03 11.35 -6.72
C ARG A 92 -17.39 11.31 -8.21
N GLU A 93 -16.52 10.77 -9.05
CA GLU A 93 -16.82 10.58 -10.47
C GLU A 93 -17.96 9.58 -10.69
N LYS A 94 -17.95 8.45 -9.98
CA LYS A 94 -19.06 7.47 -10.01
C LYS A 94 -20.38 8.09 -9.58
N GLU A 95 -20.39 8.92 -8.54
CA GLU A 95 -21.58 9.61 -8.07
C GLU A 95 -22.13 10.59 -9.12
N ARG A 96 -21.26 11.41 -9.73
CA ARG A 96 -21.64 12.31 -10.83
C ARG A 96 -22.24 11.56 -12.02
N GLU A 97 -21.68 10.41 -12.39
CA GLU A 97 -22.22 9.60 -13.49
C GLU A 97 -23.59 8.99 -13.13
N ARG A 98 -23.76 8.49 -11.89
CA ARG A 98 -25.06 8.00 -11.39
C ARG A 98 -26.12 9.09 -11.38
N GLU A 99 -25.75 10.32 -11.01
CA GLU A 99 -26.66 11.47 -11.02
C GLU A 99 -27.09 11.83 -12.45
N LYS A 100 -26.14 11.93 -13.39
CA LYS A 100 -26.45 12.14 -14.82
C LYS A 100 -27.35 11.05 -15.39
N GLU A 101 -27.18 9.80 -14.99
CA GLU A 101 -28.03 8.69 -15.43
C GLU A 101 -29.46 8.83 -14.90
N ARG A 102 -29.62 9.19 -13.61
CA ARG A 102 -30.94 9.47 -13.01
C ARG A 102 -31.64 10.66 -13.66
N GLU A 103 -30.91 11.70 -14.03
CA GLU A 103 -31.48 12.85 -14.75
C GLU A 103 -31.97 12.45 -16.14
N LYS A 104 -31.15 11.70 -16.90
CA LYS A 104 -31.54 11.15 -18.21
C LYS A 104 -32.77 10.23 -18.15
N GLU A 105 -32.96 9.50 -17.06
CA GLU A 105 -34.17 8.69 -16.85
C GLU A 105 -35.41 9.54 -16.56
N ARG A 106 -35.27 10.65 -15.84
CA ARG A 106 -36.40 11.57 -15.56
C ARG A 106 -36.87 12.34 -16.80
N GLU A 107 -35.99 12.54 -17.76
CA GLU A 107 -36.27 13.24 -19.02
C GLU A 107 -36.81 12.33 -20.14
N LYS A 108 -36.89 11.02 -19.92
CA LYS A 108 -37.47 10.03 -20.84
C LYS A 108 -38.94 9.76 -20.52
#